data_AF-A0A6S6PF63-F1
#
_entry.id   AF-A0A6S6PF63-F1
#
_cell.length_a   1.000
_cell.length_b   1.000
_cell.length_c   1.000
_cell.angle_alpha   90.00
_cell.angle_beta   90.00
_cell.angle_gamma   90.00
#
_symmetry.space_group_name_H-M   'P 1'
#
loop_
_entity.id
_entity.type
_entity.pdbx_description
1 polymer ?
#
loop_
_entity_poly.entity_id
_entity_poly.type
_entity_poly.pdbx_seq_one_letter_code
_entity_poly.pdbx_strand_id
1 'polypeptide(L)'
;MLAMLATLTACGDNGPSKDEVKDFIVKKSVSDALATNPFQRHTEQETHDAIEKMNKAVDIQSMQCSATKGFKNVWDCTVNVMMANEPTTGKIRFHRDDNGKLQGESIAE
;
A
#
# COMPACT_ATOMS: atom_id res chain seq x y z
N MET A 1 -10.24 -10.39 36.01
CA MET A 1 -10.67 -10.88 34.69
C MET A 1 -9.80 -10.20 33.64
N LEU A 2 -8.81 -10.92 33.14
CA LEU A 2 -8.05 -10.54 31.94
C LEU A 2 -8.92 -10.90 30.73
N ALA A 3 -9.30 -9.93 29.93
CA ALA A 3 -9.79 -10.15 28.57
C ALA A 3 -9.08 -9.15 27.66
N MET A 4 -7.77 -9.37 27.46
CA MET A 4 -7.10 -8.92 26.25
C MET A 4 -7.64 -9.79 25.11
N LEU A 5 -8.59 -9.27 24.34
CA LEU A 5 -8.76 -9.70 22.96
C LEU A 5 -8.34 -8.52 22.07
N ALA A 6 -7.04 -8.41 21.89
CA ALA A 6 -6.49 -7.74 20.72
C ALA A 6 -6.84 -8.59 19.49
N THR A 7 -8.04 -8.43 18.95
CA THR A 7 -8.32 -8.88 17.58
C THR A 7 -7.63 -7.91 16.63
N LEU A 8 -6.30 -8.04 16.52
CA LEU A 8 -5.62 -7.77 15.27
C LEU A 8 -6.25 -8.76 14.29
N THR A 9 -7.25 -8.31 13.55
CA THR A 9 -7.78 -9.04 12.41
C THR A 9 -6.60 -9.25 11.47
N ALA A 10 -5.95 -10.40 11.59
CA ALA A 10 -5.13 -10.95 10.54
C ALA A 10 -6.02 -10.92 9.30
N CYS A 11 -5.63 -10.11 8.33
CA CYS A 11 -6.24 -10.13 7.00
C CYS A 11 -6.23 -11.61 6.61
N GLY A 12 -7.40 -12.23 6.39
CA GLY A 12 -7.53 -13.69 6.26
C GLY A 12 -6.51 -14.29 5.28
N ASP A 13 -6.19 -15.58 5.43
CA ASP A 13 -5.15 -16.29 4.67
C ASP A 13 -4.97 -15.72 3.25
N ASN A 14 -3.79 -15.12 2.99
CA ASN A 14 -3.37 -14.33 1.81
C ASN A 14 -3.63 -12.82 1.76
N GLY A 15 -4.18 -12.19 2.81
CA GLY A 15 -4.33 -10.74 2.87
C GLY A 15 -3.02 -9.96 2.70
N PRO A 16 -3.10 -8.68 2.28
CA PRO A 16 -1.92 -7.85 2.14
C PRO A 16 -1.24 -7.60 3.49
N SER A 17 0.08 -7.76 3.52
CA SER A 17 0.90 -7.38 4.68
C SER A 17 1.21 -5.88 4.68
N LYS A 18 1.57 -5.34 5.84
CA LYS A 18 1.98 -3.93 5.99
C LYS A 18 3.16 -3.58 5.08
N ASP A 19 4.12 -4.50 4.94
CA ASP A 19 5.31 -4.29 4.12
C ASP A 19 4.98 -4.28 2.63
N GLU A 20 4.10 -5.17 2.18
CA GLU A 20 3.61 -5.17 0.78
C GLU A 20 2.82 -3.90 0.46
N VAL A 21 1.99 -3.42 1.37
CA VAL A 21 1.25 -2.16 1.20
C VAL A 21 2.20 -0.96 1.18
N LYS A 22 3.24 -0.96 2.02
CA LYS A 22 4.26 0.09 2.02
C LYS A 22 5.01 0.12 0.69
N ASP A 23 5.46 -1.04 0.21
CA ASP A 23 6.15 -1.18 -1.06
C ASP A 23 5.27 -0.70 -2.24
N PHE A 24 3.99 -1.09 -2.25
CA PHE A 24 3.01 -0.60 -3.22
C PHE A 24 2.89 0.94 -3.21
N ILE A 25 2.67 1.54 -2.03
CA ILE A 25 2.52 3.00 -1.89
C ILE A 25 3.77 3.72 -2.39
N VAL A 26 4.95 3.28 -1.95
CA VAL A 26 6.23 3.90 -2.35
C VAL A 26 6.44 3.82 -3.86
N LYS A 27 6.29 2.62 -4.45
CA LYS A 27 6.45 2.43 -5.90
C LYS A 27 5.45 3.26 -6.69
N LYS A 28 4.20 3.30 -6.25
CA LYS A 28 3.16 4.10 -6.91
C LYS A 28 3.46 5.60 -6.82
N SER A 29 3.84 6.12 -5.65
CA SER A 29 4.18 7.54 -5.48
C SER A 29 5.39 7.94 -6.32
N VAL A 30 6.44 7.11 -6.37
CA VAL A 30 7.60 7.37 -7.24
C VAL A 30 7.18 7.33 -8.70
N SER A 31 6.44 6.30 -9.12
CA SER A 31 5.96 6.19 -10.50
C SER A 31 5.12 7.39 -10.92
N ASP A 32 4.18 7.82 -10.08
CA ASP A 32 3.30 8.97 -10.35
C ASP A 32 4.12 10.28 -10.43
N ALA A 33 5.14 10.44 -9.57
CA ALA A 33 6.04 11.60 -9.61
C ALA A 33 6.88 11.63 -10.90
N LEU A 34 7.50 10.50 -11.28
CA LEU A 34 8.34 10.39 -12.47
C LEU A 34 7.52 10.46 -13.78
N ALA A 35 6.25 10.06 -13.75
CA ALA A 35 5.35 10.15 -14.90
C ALA A 35 4.93 11.59 -15.26
N THR A 36 5.23 12.58 -14.41
CA THR A 36 4.83 13.99 -14.62
C THR A 36 5.45 14.60 -15.88
N ASN A 37 6.61 14.11 -16.35
CA ASN A 37 7.20 14.51 -17.63
C ASN A 37 7.51 13.28 -18.51
N PRO A 38 6.61 12.90 -19.44
CA PRO A 38 6.77 11.69 -20.25
C PRO A 38 7.96 11.74 -21.22
N PHE A 39 8.59 12.90 -21.41
CA PHE A 39 9.77 13.07 -22.27
C PHE A 39 11.10 12.94 -21.50
N GLN A 40 11.06 12.92 -20.17
CA GLN A 40 12.23 12.64 -19.34
C GLN A 40 12.28 11.14 -19.04
N ARG A 41 13.22 10.43 -19.67
CA ARG A 41 13.57 9.08 -19.26
C ARG A 41 14.41 9.15 -17.99
N HIS A 42 13.83 8.71 -16.89
CA HIS A 42 14.57 8.44 -15.67
C HIS A 42 15.35 7.13 -15.80
N THR A 43 16.58 7.13 -15.30
CA THR A 43 17.41 5.93 -15.23
C THR A 43 16.88 4.97 -14.17
N GLU A 44 17.27 3.69 -14.27
CA GLU A 44 16.95 2.70 -13.23
C GLU A 44 17.54 3.11 -11.87
N GLN A 45 18.74 3.69 -11.87
CA GLN A 45 19.39 4.18 -10.65
C GLN A 45 18.60 5.32 -9.99
N GLU A 46 18.18 6.33 -10.75
CA GLU A 46 17.37 7.43 -10.21
C GLU A 46 16.03 6.94 -9.64
N THR A 47 15.42 5.95 -10.29
CA THR A 47 14.19 5.32 -9.80
C THR A 47 14.44 4.57 -8.50
N HIS A 48 15.55 3.83 -8.40
CA HIS A 48 15.93 3.10 -7.20
C HIS A 48 16.21 4.04 -6.02
N ASP A 49 16.99 5.09 -6.24
CA ASP A 49 17.33 6.09 -5.22
C ASP A 49 16.07 6.82 -4.72
N ALA A 50 15.13 7.13 -5.62
CA ALA A 50 13.84 7.71 -5.27
C ALA A 50 12.99 6.77 -4.41
N ILE A 51 12.94 5.47 -4.76
CA ILE A 51 12.25 4.44 -3.96
C ILE A 51 12.88 4.32 -2.57
N GLU A 52 14.21 4.29 -2.46
CA GLU A 52 14.89 4.18 -1.16
C GLU A 52 14.58 5.39 -0.27
N LYS A 53 14.64 6.60 -0.84
CA LYS A 53 14.31 7.84 -0.12
C LYS A 53 12.86 7.84 0.35
N MET A 54 11.92 7.46 -0.51
CA MET A 54 10.49 7.38 -0.16
C MET A 54 10.21 6.30 0.88
N ASN A 55 10.90 5.15 0.83
CA ASN A 55 10.79 4.10 1.84
C ASN A 55 11.16 4.58 3.25
N LYS A 56 12.10 5.52 3.38
CA LYS A 56 12.46 6.14 4.66
C LYS A 56 11.43 7.18 5.12
N ALA A 57 10.72 7.81 4.18
CA ALA A 57 9.76 8.89 4.45
C ALA A 57 8.32 8.42 4.70
N VAL A 58 7.97 7.22 4.22
CA VAL A 58 6.63 6.63 4.34
C VAL A 58 6.55 5.76 5.59
N ASP A 59 5.62 6.10 6.48
CA ASP A 59 5.29 5.28 7.65
C ASP A 59 3.79 4.96 7.70
N ILE A 60 3.45 3.67 7.62
CA ILE A 60 2.06 3.22 7.76
C ILE A 60 1.69 3.21 9.25
N GLN A 61 0.83 4.12 9.67
CA GLN A 61 0.37 4.21 11.06
C GLN A 61 -0.63 3.11 11.39
N SER A 62 -1.57 2.85 10.48
CA SER A 62 -2.58 1.81 10.67
C SER A 62 -3.07 1.27 9.34
N MET A 63 -3.49 0.00 9.35
CA MET A 63 -4.06 -0.67 8.20
C MET A 63 -5.22 -1.55 8.66
N GLN A 64 -6.38 -1.40 8.03
CA GLN A 64 -7.58 -2.17 8.32
C GLN A 64 -8.10 -2.72 7.01
N CYS A 65 -8.05 -4.04 6.84
CA CYS A 65 -8.46 -4.71 5.61
C CYS A 65 -9.60 -5.68 5.86
N SER A 66 -10.49 -5.77 4.88
CA SER A 66 -11.59 -6.74 4.86
C SER A 66 -11.65 -7.40 3.50
N ALA A 67 -12.00 -8.70 3.48
CA ALA A 67 -12.20 -9.39 2.21
C ALA A 67 -13.40 -8.81 1.46
N THR A 68 -13.25 -8.53 0.17
CA THR A 68 -14.31 -7.96 -0.65
C THR A 68 -15.37 -9.03 -0.96
N LYS A 69 -16.62 -8.76 -0.58
CA LYS A 69 -17.72 -9.73 -0.72
C LYS A 69 -17.88 -10.19 -2.17
N GLY A 70 -17.88 -11.51 -2.38
CA GLY A 70 -18.07 -12.11 -3.71
C GLY A 70 -16.79 -12.29 -4.52
N PHE A 71 -15.64 -11.84 -4.01
CA PHE A 71 -14.36 -11.98 -4.68
C PHE A 71 -13.37 -12.79 -3.83
N LYS A 72 -12.62 -13.69 -4.49
CA LYS A 72 -11.49 -14.40 -3.86
C LYS A 72 -10.24 -13.56 -4.00
N ASN A 73 -9.42 -13.49 -2.95
CA ASN A 73 -8.15 -12.78 -2.95
C ASN A 73 -8.25 -11.30 -3.34
N VAL A 74 -9.34 -10.65 -2.94
CA VAL A 74 -9.53 -9.21 -3.06
C VAL A 74 -9.86 -8.65 -1.69
N TRP A 75 -9.19 -7.57 -1.31
CA TRP A 75 -9.31 -6.95 0.00
C TRP A 75 -9.50 -5.44 -0.13
N ASP A 76 -10.51 -4.91 0.55
CA ASP A 76 -10.71 -3.47 0.69
C ASP A 76 -10.02 -3.04 1.98
N CYS A 77 -9.01 -2.19 1.84
CA CYS A 77 -8.18 -1.72 2.94
C CYS A 77 -8.32 -0.21 3.14
N THR A 78 -8.49 0.22 4.39
CA THR A 78 -8.26 1.60 4.81
C THR A 78 -6.83 1.68 5.35
N VAL A 79 -6.01 2.52 4.73
CA VAL A 79 -4.60 2.69 5.07
C VAL A 79 -4.39 4.12 5.54
N ASN A 80 -3.83 4.28 6.74
CA ASN A 80 -3.37 5.55 7.27
C ASN A 80 -1.84 5.60 7.19
N VAL A 81 -1.33 6.64 6.56
CA VAL A 81 0.08 6.81 6.22
C VAL A 81 0.53 8.20 6.65
N MET A 82 1.70 8.28 7.27
CA MET A 82 2.43 9.54 7.42
C MET A 82 3.42 9.63 6.27
N MET A 83 3.28 10.66 5.43
CA MET A 83 4.22 10.98 4.36
C MET A 83 4.77 12.37 4.62
N ALA A 84 6.09 12.49 4.81
CA ALA A 84 6.74 13.77 5.09
C ALA A 84 6.10 14.58 6.25
N ASN A 85 5.68 13.89 7.32
CA ASN A 85 4.97 14.43 8.48
C ASN A 85 3.52 14.88 8.24
N GLU A 86 2.94 14.58 7.07
CA GLU A 86 1.53 14.84 6.78
C GLU A 86 0.72 13.54 6.81
N PRO A 87 -0.34 13.46 7.64
CA PRO A 87 -1.20 12.28 7.69
C PRO A 87 -2.09 12.23 6.45
N THR A 88 -2.09 11.08 5.78
CA THR A 88 -2.94 10.78 4.64
C THR A 88 -3.69 9.48 4.93
N THR A 89 -5.00 9.47 4.71
CA THR A 89 -5.81 8.25 4.76
C THR A 89 -6.39 7.97 3.39
N GLY A 90 -6.28 6.72 2.93
CA GLY A 90 -6.83 6.28 1.66
C GLY A 90 -7.53 4.93 1.79
N LYS A 91 -8.59 4.73 1.01
CA LYS A 91 -9.18 3.41 0.77
C LYS A 91 -8.60 2.84 -0.50
N ILE A 92 -8.05 1.65 -0.41
CA ILE A 92 -7.38 0.97 -1.52
C ILE A 92 -7.95 -0.46 -1.59
N ARG A 93 -8.39 -0.85 -2.78
CA ARG A 93 -8.72 -2.24 -3.07
C ARG A 93 -7.47 -2.93 -3.56
N PHE A 94 -7.06 -3.98 -2.86
CA PHE A 94 -5.92 -4.80 -3.22
C PHE A 94 -6.36 -6.15 -3.78
N HIS A 95 -5.60 -6.66 -4.74
CA HIS A 95 -5.71 -8.03 -5.24
C HIS A 95 -4.31 -8.55 -5.55
N ARG A 96 -4.17 -9.86 -5.73
CA ARG A 96 -2.93 -10.48 -6.20
C ARG A 96 -3.06 -10.84 -7.68
N ASP A 97 -2.03 -10.54 -8.47
CA ASP A 97 -1.94 -11.02 -9.84
C ASP A 97 -1.56 -12.51 -9.92
N ASP A 98 -1.50 -13.07 -11.12
CA ASP A 98 -1.15 -14.48 -11.36
C ASP A 98 0.27 -14.85 -10.86
N ASN A 99 1.14 -13.85 -10.63
CA ASN A 99 2.48 -14.05 -10.07
C ASN A 99 2.50 -13.87 -8.54
N GLY A 100 1.35 -13.68 -7.91
CA GLY A 100 1.20 -13.45 -6.47
C GLY A 100 1.58 -12.04 -6.01
N LYS A 101 1.89 -11.10 -6.93
CA LYS A 101 2.26 -9.74 -6.57
C LYS A 101 1.02 -8.92 -6.22
N LEU A 102 1.17 -8.06 -5.21
CA LEU A 102 0.09 -7.18 -4.77
C LEU A 102 -0.12 -6.05 -5.78
N GLN A 103 -1.34 -5.93 -6.28
CA GLN A 103 -1.81 -4.84 -7.12
C GLN A 103 -2.89 -4.08 -6.35
N GLY A 104 -3.06 -2.80 -6.64
CA GLY A 104 -4.02 -1.98 -5.91
C GLY A 104 -4.53 -0.77 -6.66
N GLU A 105 -5.72 -0.35 -6.30
CA GLU A 105 -6.42 0.80 -6.86
C GLU A 105 -7.12 1.59 -5.76
N SER A 106 -7.01 2.92 -5.80
CA SER A 106 -7.75 3.79 -4.91
C SER A 106 -9.24 3.69 -5.21
N ILE A 107 -10.06 3.48 -4.19
CA ILE A 107 -11.51 3.43 -4.33
C ILE A 107 -12.15 4.65 -3.67
N ALA A 108 -13.16 5.23 -4.34
CA ALA A 108 -13.96 6.31 -3.78
C ALA A 108 -14.89 5.77 -2.69
N GLU A 109 -15.25 6.62 -1.73
CA GLU A 109 -16.31 6.32 -0.76
C GLU A 109 -17.70 6.32 -1.39
#